data_AF-X0YWM0-F1
#
_entry.id   AF-X0YWM0-F1
#
_cell.length_a   1.000
_cell.length_b   1.000
_cell.length_c   1.000
_cell.angle_alpha   90.00
_cell.angle_beta   90.00
_cell.angle_gamma   90.00
#
_symmetry.space_group_name_H-M   'P 1'
#
loop_
_entity.id
_entity.type
_entity.pdbx_description
1 polymer ?
#
loop_
_entity_poly.entity_id
_entity_poly.type
_entity_poly.pdbx_seq_one_letter_code
_entity_poly.pdbx_strand_id
1 'polypeptide(L)'
;MSIQNPILFLVFGIIFIGFIPIILVYVFFHSYKPVLGAFDNLSGVSVLLGIAKFLSENKNNEEIFPKYTRVHLISFAGEEAGLRGAKRYVKVHYEELVSNQTRVVNMDSIAQKDFIVILNKESGIGAKHDPLVFEPLFDIAKNLNLNAKLLHLPFGATDGAVFSKNKIPAAAIGGLNLKEELAPYYHTRNDTPAVVEKEALGQFAQVCVEYLKLIDNQN
;
A
#
# COMPACT_ATOMS: atom_id res chain seq x y z
N MET A 1 10.13 46.65 11.05
CA MET A 1 8.94 45.88 11.50
C MET A 1 9.10 45.68 13.00
N SER A 2 8.41 46.47 13.83
CA SER A 2 8.44 46.23 15.28
C SER A 2 7.65 44.96 15.58
N ILE A 3 8.14 44.13 16.51
CA ILE A 3 7.45 42.92 16.94
C ILE A 3 6.18 43.36 17.67
N GLN A 4 5.04 43.32 17.00
CA GLN A 4 3.78 43.87 17.51
C GLN A 4 3.19 43.07 18.69
N ASN A 5 3.71 41.88 19.01
CA ASN A 5 3.25 41.07 20.14
C ASN A 5 4.35 40.16 20.71
N PRO A 6 5.29 40.68 21.52
CA PRO A 6 6.35 39.86 22.13
C PRO A 6 5.79 38.74 23.01
N ILE A 7 4.63 38.96 23.63
CA ILE A 7 3.91 37.95 24.43
C ILE A 7 3.47 36.76 23.57
N LEU A 8 2.98 37.01 22.36
CA LEU A 8 2.56 35.95 21.44
C LEU A 8 3.74 35.05 21.04
N PHE A 9 4.90 35.65 20.74
CA PHE A 9 6.11 34.89 20.43
C PHE A 9 6.64 34.11 21.63
N LEU A 10 6.56 34.67 22.84
CA LEU A 10 6.90 33.97 24.08
C LEU A 10 5.98 32.75 24.30
N VAL A 11 4.68 32.90 24.09
CA VAL A 11 3.69 31.81 24.19
C VAL A 11 4.00 30.71 23.18
N PHE A 12 4.24 31.05 21.90
CA PHE A 12 4.67 30.07 20.91
C PHE A 12 6.00 29.40 21.28
N GLY A 13 6.96 30.16 21.80
CA GLY A 13 8.24 29.62 22.27
C GLY A 13 8.08 28.59 23.39
N ILE A 14 7.23 28.86 24.38
CA ILE A 14 6.91 27.92 25.47
C ILE A 14 6.21 26.67 24.92
N ILE A 15 5.28 26.83 23.97
CA ILE A 15 4.63 25.71 23.30
C ILE A 15 5.66 24.83 22.57
N PHE A 16 6.61 25.42 21.82
CA PHE A 16 7.67 24.69 21.14
C PHE A 16 8.63 23.97 22.10
N ILE A 17 8.98 24.59 23.24
CA ILE A 17 9.75 23.92 24.30
C ILE A 17 8.98 22.72 24.85
N GLY A 18 7.65 22.82 24.98
CA GLY A 18 6.79 21.70 25.36
C GLY A 18 6.84 20.50 24.40
N PHE A 19 7.21 20.70 23.14
CA PHE A 19 7.43 19.61 22.17
C PHE A 19 8.82 18.96 22.27
N ILE A 20 9.78 19.53 23.01
CA ILE A 20 11.14 18.96 23.14
C ILE A 20 11.12 17.50 23.57
N PRO A 21 10.36 17.06 24.60
CA PRO A 21 10.31 15.65 24.98
C PRO A 21 9.87 14.72 23.83
N ILE A 22 8.92 15.16 23.00
CA ILE A 22 8.44 14.39 21.83
C ILE A 22 9.54 14.31 20.77
N ILE A 23 10.23 15.42 20.51
CA ILE A 23 11.36 15.46 19.59
C ILE A 23 12.49 14.56 20.08
N LEU A 24 12.80 14.56 21.37
CA LEU A 24 13.82 13.68 21.95
C LEU A 24 13.41 12.21 21.84
N VAL A 25 12.16 11.86 22.15
CA VAL A 25 11.66 10.50 21.92
C VAL A 25 11.82 10.12 20.46
N TYR A 26 11.41 10.97 19.52
CA TYR A 26 11.64 10.72 18.09
C TYR A 26 13.12 10.47 17.83
N VAL A 27 14.00 11.45 18.12
CA VAL A 27 15.45 11.40 17.87
C VAL A 27 16.14 10.14 18.44
N PHE A 28 15.69 9.64 19.59
CA PHE A 28 16.27 8.46 20.23
C PHE A 28 15.53 7.14 19.97
N PHE A 29 14.30 7.18 19.44
CA PHE A 29 13.44 6.01 19.21
C PHE A 29 13.43 5.61 17.73
N HIS A 30 14.60 5.59 17.11
CA HIS A 30 14.80 5.03 15.78
C HIS A 30 16.22 4.50 15.62
N SER A 31 16.36 3.47 14.79
CA SER A 31 17.61 2.76 14.53
C SER A 31 18.12 3.09 13.13
N TYR A 32 19.42 3.33 12.98
CA TYR A 32 20.07 3.46 11.67
C TYR A 32 20.29 2.10 10.98
N LYS A 33 20.07 1.00 11.69
CA LYS A 33 20.11 -0.34 11.09
C LYS A 33 18.77 -0.59 10.40
N PRO A 34 18.77 -0.91 9.09
CA PRO A 34 17.55 -1.28 8.39
C PRO A 34 16.97 -2.56 9.00
N VAL A 35 15.64 -2.64 9.03
CA VAL A 35 14.90 -3.87 9.31
C VAL A 35 14.87 -4.74 8.05
N LEU A 36 14.61 -6.05 8.17
CA LEU A 36 14.51 -6.90 6.98
C LEU A 36 13.29 -6.55 6.12
N GLY A 37 12.21 -6.04 6.74
CA GLY A 37 11.02 -5.58 6.02
C GLY A 37 10.27 -6.71 5.32
N ALA A 38 10.18 -7.87 5.96
CA ALA A 38 9.57 -9.06 5.37
C ALA A 38 8.06 -8.89 5.19
N PHE A 39 7.37 -8.44 6.24
CA PHE A 39 5.99 -8.00 6.23
C PHE A 39 5.87 -6.69 5.44
N ASP A 40 6.62 -5.66 5.80
CA ASP A 40 6.55 -4.32 5.23
C ASP A 40 7.84 -3.97 4.45
N ASN A 41 7.92 -4.16 3.14
CA ASN A 41 6.90 -4.72 2.24
C ASN A 41 7.46 -5.77 1.26
N LEU A 42 8.50 -6.52 1.66
CA LEU A 42 9.01 -7.62 0.83
C LEU A 42 7.94 -8.70 0.57
N SER A 43 6.93 -8.81 1.42
CA SER A 43 5.78 -9.69 1.23
C SER A 43 5.00 -9.32 -0.05
N GLY A 44 4.62 -8.04 -0.23
CA GLY A 44 3.97 -7.53 -1.43
C GLY A 44 4.86 -7.69 -2.67
N VAL A 45 6.17 -7.43 -2.54
CA VAL A 45 7.14 -7.68 -3.62
C VAL A 45 7.22 -9.16 -3.99
N SER A 46 7.15 -10.06 -3.00
CA SER A 46 7.16 -11.50 -3.22
C SER A 46 5.90 -11.97 -3.97
N VAL A 47 4.73 -11.43 -3.61
CA VAL A 47 3.48 -11.66 -4.35
C VAL A 47 3.59 -11.16 -5.79
N LEU A 48 4.12 -9.94 -6.00
CA LEU A 48 4.33 -9.35 -7.32
C LEU A 48 5.21 -10.26 -8.21
N LEU A 49 6.33 -10.77 -7.68
CA LEU A 49 7.21 -11.70 -8.38
C LEU A 49 6.53 -13.06 -8.63
N GLY A 50 5.71 -13.53 -7.70
CA GLY A 50 4.91 -14.74 -7.86
C GLY A 50 3.93 -14.62 -9.02
N ILE A 51 3.20 -13.50 -9.11
CA ILE A 51 2.31 -13.19 -10.23
C ILE A 51 3.12 -13.12 -11.54
N ALA A 52 4.28 -12.46 -11.54
CA ALA A 52 5.14 -12.37 -12.72
C ALA A 52 5.54 -13.75 -13.25
N LYS A 53 5.97 -14.63 -12.34
CA LYS A 53 6.34 -16.02 -12.65
C LYS A 53 5.13 -16.78 -13.20
N PHE A 54 3.99 -16.70 -12.52
CA PHE A 54 2.76 -17.37 -12.93
C PHE A 54 2.31 -16.96 -14.34
N LEU A 55 2.32 -15.67 -14.66
CA LEU A 55 2.00 -15.18 -16.00
C LEU A 55 3.03 -15.63 -17.04
N SER A 56 4.31 -15.61 -16.70
CA SER A 56 5.38 -16.05 -17.60
C SER A 56 5.27 -17.53 -17.97
N GLU A 57 4.98 -18.39 -16.98
CA GLU A 57 4.80 -19.83 -17.17
C GLU A 57 3.55 -20.16 -17.98
N ASN A 58 2.53 -19.30 -17.91
CA ASN A 58 1.25 -19.48 -18.60
C ASN A 58 1.09 -18.58 -19.84
N LYS A 59 2.18 -18.02 -20.38
CA LYS A 59 2.12 -17.07 -21.51
C LYS A 59 1.41 -17.57 -22.77
N ASN A 60 1.34 -18.89 -22.95
CA ASN A 60 0.67 -19.53 -24.09
C ASN A 60 -0.73 -20.05 -23.73
N ASN A 61 -1.16 -19.90 -22.47
CA ASN A 61 -2.49 -20.27 -22.02
C ASN A 61 -3.40 -19.04 -22.13
N GLU A 62 -4.23 -19.05 -23.16
CA GLU A 62 -5.19 -18.00 -23.47
C GLU A 62 -6.29 -17.79 -22.42
N GLU A 63 -6.50 -18.74 -21.50
CA GLU A 63 -7.45 -18.58 -20.39
C GLU A 63 -6.83 -17.87 -19.18
N ILE A 64 -5.50 -17.80 -19.11
CA ILE A 64 -4.75 -17.28 -17.96
C ILE A 64 -4.01 -15.99 -18.32
N PHE A 65 -3.34 -15.95 -19.47
CA PHE A 65 -2.54 -14.81 -19.87
C PHE A 65 -3.44 -13.71 -20.48
N PRO A 66 -3.31 -12.45 -20.06
CA PRO A 66 -4.19 -11.38 -20.50
C PRO A 66 -4.03 -11.09 -22.00
N LYS A 67 -5.15 -10.91 -22.71
CA LYS A 67 -5.21 -10.67 -24.15
C LYS A 67 -5.41 -9.19 -24.49
N TYR A 68 -6.20 -8.49 -23.69
CA TYR A 68 -6.64 -7.11 -23.95
C TYR A 68 -6.02 -6.11 -22.98
N THR A 69 -5.44 -6.61 -21.88
CA THR A 69 -4.89 -5.81 -20.79
C THR A 69 -3.37 -5.86 -20.78
N ARG A 70 -2.73 -4.70 -20.91
CA ARG A 70 -1.30 -4.56 -20.63
C ARG A 70 -1.06 -4.51 -19.12
N VAL A 71 -0.26 -5.45 -18.61
CA VAL A 71 0.04 -5.56 -17.18
C VAL A 71 1.42 -4.97 -16.88
N HIS A 72 1.48 -4.04 -15.93
CA HIS A 72 2.74 -3.53 -15.37
C HIS A 72 2.90 -4.07 -13.95
N LEU A 73 3.99 -4.79 -13.70
CA LEU A 73 4.37 -5.26 -12.37
C LEU A 73 5.51 -4.38 -11.86
N ILE A 74 5.25 -3.57 -10.83
CA ILE A 74 6.17 -2.52 -10.38
C ILE A 74 6.39 -2.62 -8.88
N SER A 75 7.65 -2.53 -8.46
CA SER A 75 8.06 -2.29 -7.07
C SER A 75 8.60 -0.87 -6.99
N PHE A 76 7.98 -0.01 -6.21
CA PHE A 76 8.43 1.37 -6.03
C PHE A 76 9.55 1.46 -4.98
N ALA A 77 10.44 2.42 -5.17
CA ALA A 77 11.50 2.73 -4.22
C ALA A 77 11.11 3.93 -3.35
N GLY A 78 11.47 3.89 -2.06
CA GLY A 78 11.31 5.03 -1.16
C GLY A 78 9.85 5.36 -0.81
N GLU A 79 9.01 4.34 -0.65
CA GLU A 79 7.70 4.41 0.01
C GLU A 79 7.88 5.04 1.42
N GLU A 80 8.74 4.42 2.24
CA GLU A 80 9.07 4.85 3.59
C GLU A 80 9.72 6.25 3.69
N ALA A 81 10.24 6.74 2.57
CA ALA A 81 10.76 8.11 2.45
C ALA A 81 9.68 9.12 1.98
N GLY A 82 8.40 8.77 2.13
CA GLY A 82 7.25 9.58 1.78
C GLY A 82 6.75 9.38 0.34
N LEU A 83 6.60 8.13 -0.10
CA LEU A 83 6.02 7.71 -1.38
C LEU A 83 6.78 8.26 -2.60
N ARG A 84 8.10 8.43 -2.47
CA ARG A 84 8.90 9.19 -3.46
C ARG A 84 8.91 8.52 -4.83
N GLY A 85 9.02 7.20 -4.85
CA GLY A 85 9.01 6.39 -6.07
C GLY A 85 7.70 6.54 -6.83
N ALA A 86 6.57 6.23 -6.19
CA ALA A 86 5.26 6.35 -6.82
C ALA A 86 4.94 7.79 -7.24
N LYS A 87 5.27 8.80 -6.41
CA LYS A 87 5.11 10.22 -6.79
C LYS A 87 5.90 10.58 -8.05
N ARG A 88 7.14 10.10 -8.15
CA ARG A 88 7.98 10.35 -9.33
C ARG A 88 7.42 9.62 -10.56
N TYR A 89 6.99 8.37 -10.41
CA TYR A 89 6.42 7.58 -11.48
C TYR A 89 5.14 8.21 -12.04
N VAL A 90 4.17 8.53 -11.18
CA VAL A 90 2.91 9.20 -11.57
C VAL A 90 3.21 10.52 -12.27
N LYS A 91 4.14 11.33 -11.74
CA LYS A 91 4.51 12.61 -12.38
C LYS A 91 5.03 12.45 -13.82
N VAL A 92 5.78 11.37 -14.10
CA VAL A 92 6.36 11.13 -15.43
C VAL A 92 5.37 10.51 -16.40
N HIS A 93 4.55 9.57 -15.91
CA HIS A 93 3.68 8.74 -16.75
C HIS A 93 2.21 9.14 -16.68
N TYR A 94 1.87 10.29 -16.08
CA TYR A 94 0.48 10.68 -15.83
C TYR A 94 -0.42 10.60 -17.07
N GLU A 95 0.00 11.23 -18.17
CA GLU A 95 -0.78 11.26 -19.42
C GLU A 95 -0.99 9.85 -19.99
N GLU A 96 0.05 9.01 -19.95
CA GLU A 96 -0.02 7.61 -20.37
C GLU A 96 -0.99 6.80 -19.49
N LEU A 97 -0.93 7.00 -18.17
CA LEU A 97 -1.77 6.28 -17.22
C LEU A 97 -3.25 6.61 -17.44
N VAL A 98 -3.55 7.89 -17.63
CA VAL A 98 -4.92 8.39 -17.87
C VAL A 98 -5.43 7.96 -19.24
N SER A 99 -4.63 8.12 -20.30
CA SER A 99 -5.05 7.77 -21.67
C SER A 99 -5.34 6.28 -21.83
N ASN A 100 -4.62 5.43 -21.08
CA ASN A 100 -4.82 3.98 -21.09
C ASN A 100 -5.85 3.49 -20.05
N GLN A 101 -6.55 4.41 -19.36
CA GLN A 101 -7.54 4.08 -18.34
C GLN A 101 -6.98 3.11 -17.27
N THR A 102 -5.74 3.36 -16.85
CA THR A 102 -4.99 2.44 -15.99
C THR A 102 -5.68 2.26 -14.64
N ARG A 103 -5.81 1.00 -14.20
CA ARG A 103 -6.25 0.63 -12.85
C ARG A 103 -5.07 0.11 -12.04
N VAL A 104 -4.98 0.49 -10.77
CA VAL A 104 -3.85 0.14 -9.90
C VAL A 104 -4.33 -0.66 -8.68
N VAL A 105 -3.75 -1.84 -8.50
CA VAL A 105 -3.87 -2.63 -7.28
C VAL A 105 -2.53 -2.57 -6.55
N ASN A 106 -2.48 -1.83 -5.44
CA ASN A 106 -1.29 -1.76 -4.59
C ASN A 106 -1.33 -2.87 -3.54
N MET A 107 -0.21 -3.56 -3.32
CA MET A 107 -0.10 -4.59 -2.29
C MET A 107 0.86 -4.12 -1.21
N ASP A 108 0.44 -4.19 0.05
CA ASP A 108 1.24 -3.73 1.17
C ASP A 108 1.06 -4.59 2.41
N SER A 109 2.14 -4.89 3.13
CA SER A 109 2.07 -5.40 4.50
C SER A 109 1.29 -6.70 4.63
N ILE A 110 1.77 -7.80 4.02
CA ILE A 110 1.11 -9.12 3.99
C ILE A 110 1.84 -10.09 4.93
N ALA A 111 1.12 -10.70 5.89
CA ALA A 111 1.70 -11.69 6.81
C ALA A 111 0.78 -12.87 7.12
N GLN A 112 -0.47 -12.62 7.51
CA GLN A 112 -1.36 -13.66 8.05
C GLN A 112 -2.46 -14.01 7.04
N LYS A 113 -2.77 -15.30 6.89
CA LYS A 113 -3.78 -15.80 5.93
C LYS A 113 -5.22 -15.47 6.33
N ASP A 114 -5.46 -15.27 7.63
CA ASP A 114 -6.81 -15.10 8.18
C ASP A 114 -7.24 -13.63 8.25
N PHE A 115 -6.45 -12.71 7.66
CA PHE A 115 -6.75 -11.29 7.71
C PHE A 115 -6.34 -10.57 6.41
N ILE A 116 -7.33 -10.26 5.59
CA ILE A 116 -7.17 -9.47 4.37
C ILE A 116 -7.92 -8.15 4.53
N VAL A 117 -7.23 -7.06 4.26
CA VAL A 117 -7.77 -5.71 4.27
C VAL A 117 -7.75 -5.17 2.85
N ILE A 118 -8.90 -4.70 2.40
CA ILE A 118 -9.00 -3.89 1.21
C ILE A 118 -9.28 -2.46 1.66
N LEU A 119 -8.44 -1.54 1.23
CA LEU A 119 -8.51 -0.14 1.63
C LEU A 119 -9.41 0.63 0.66
N ASN A 120 -10.44 1.27 1.21
CA ASN A 120 -11.29 2.20 0.45
C ASN A 120 -10.83 3.67 0.57
N LYS A 121 -10.00 3.98 1.57
CA LYS A 121 -9.39 5.31 1.74
C LYS A 121 -8.19 5.24 2.69
N GLU A 122 -7.26 6.17 2.53
CA GLU A 122 -6.14 6.43 3.44
C GLU A 122 -6.30 7.85 4.01
N SER A 123 -6.90 7.91 5.21
CA SER A 123 -7.50 9.13 5.76
C SER A 123 -6.44 10.16 6.17
N GLY A 124 -5.31 9.71 6.72
CA GLY A 124 -4.25 10.61 7.20
C GLY A 124 -3.63 11.48 6.10
N ILE A 125 -3.69 11.05 4.84
CA ILE A 125 -3.15 11.78 3.69
C ILE A 125 -4.22 12.24 2.69
N GLY A 126 -5.50 12.00 3.02
CA GLY A 126 -6.67 12.42 2.24
C GLY A 126 -6.88 11.67 0.93
N ALA A 127 -6.38 10.44 0.81
CA ALA A 127 -6.59 9.63 -0.39
C ALA A 127 -7.90 8.84 -0.29
N LYS A 128 -8.71 8.86 -1.35
CA LYS A 128 -9.93 8.05 -1.50
C LYS A 128 -9.72 7.10 -2.66
N HIS A 129 -9.84 5.80 -2.42
CA HIS A 129 -9.69 4.80 -3.46
C HIS A 129 -10.95 4.70 -4.31
N ASP A 130 -10.79 4.21 -5.53
CA ASP A 130 -11.86 4.15 -6.51
C ASP A 130 -12.68 2.85 -6.33
N PRO A 131 -14.02 2.93 -6.17
CA PRO A 131 -14.89 1.75 -6.09
C PRO A 131 -14.71 0.77 -7.25
N LEU A 132 -14.37 1.27 -8.44
CA LEU A 132 -14.06 0.45 -9.62
C LEU A 132 -12.90 -0.52 -9.40
N VAL A 133 -12.06 -0.30 -8.37
CA VAL A 133 -10.95 -1.18 -8.03
C VAL A 133 -11.22 -1.94 -6.73
N PHE A 134 -11.63 -1.26 -5.65
CA PHE A 134 -11.75 -1.94 -4.36
C PHE A 134 -12.98 -2.84 -4.23
N GLU A 135 -14.10 -2.54 -4.90
CA GLU A 135 -15.31 -3.38 -4.81
C GLU A 135 -15.09 -4.74 -5.47
N PRO A 136 -14.56 -4.84 -6.72
CA PRO A 136 -14.30 -6.14 -7.32
C PRO A 136 -13.25 -6.94 -6.56
N LEU A 137 -12.20 -6.30 -6.01
CA LEU A 137 -11.22 -6.99 -5.16
C LEU A 137 -11.90 -7.61 -3.93
N PHE A 138 -12.85 -6.90 -3.32
CA PHE A 138 -13.56 -7.38 -2.14
C PHE A 138 -14.50 -8.53 -2.48
N ASP A 139 -15.23 -8.42 -3.57
CA ASP A 139 -16.12 -9.47 -4.05
C ASP A 139 -15.34 -10.74 -4.43
N ILE A 140 -14.20 -10.61 -5.11
CA ILE A 140 -13.32 -11.73 -5.43
C ILE A 140 -12.84 -12.41 -4.14
N ALA A 141 -12.36 -11.65 -3.17
CA ALA A 141 -11.91 -12.22 -1.89
C ALA A 141 -13.05 -12.95 -1.15
N LYS A 142 -14.28 -12.43 -1.19
CA LYS A 142 -15.45 -13.09 -0.63
C LYS A 142 -15.84 -14.37 -1.37
N ASN A 143 -15.80 -14.36 -2.70
CA ASN A 143 -16.08 -15.54 -3.53
C ASN A 143 -15.05 -16.65 -3.32
N LEU A 144 -13.82 -16.28 -2.99
CA LEU A 144 -12.75 -17.20 -2.58
C LEU A 144 -12.87 -17.67 -1.11
N ASN A 145 -13.92 -17.27 -0.38
CA ASN A 145 -14.15 -17.56 1.03
C ASN A 145 -13.03 -17.07 1.95
N LEU A 146 -12.37 -15.96 1.58
CA LEU A 146 -11.31 -15.35 2.38
C LEU A 146 -11.90 -14.38 3.41
N ASN A 147 -11.21 -14.24 4.56
CA ASN A 147 -11.60 -13.29 5.60
C ASN A 147 -11.17 -11.86 5.22
N ALA A 148 -11.83 -11.31 4.20
CA ALA A 148 -11.64 -9.94 3.76
C ALA A 148 -12.52 -8.96 4.54
N LYS A 149 -11.94 -7.82 4.90
CA LYS A 149 -12.62 -6.65 5.46
C LYS A 149 -12.35 -5.43 4.57
N LEU A 150 -13.38 -4.63 4.31
CA LEU A 150 -13.23 -3.31 3.70
C LEU A 150 -12.98 -2.28 4.81
N LEU A 151 -11.78 -1.72 4.87
CA LEU A 151 -11.37 -0.79 5.94
C LEU A 151 -10.76 0.49 5.35
N HIS A 152 -10.42 1.43 6.23
CA HIS A 152 -9.62 2.59 5.90
C HIS A 152 -8.32 2.59 6.70
N LEU A 153 -7.27 3.16 6.12
CA LEU A 153 -6.01 3.38 6.80
C LEU A 153 -6.05 4.76 7.48
N PRO A 154 -6.12 4.86 8.83
CA PRO A 154 -6.21 6.15 9.51
C PRO A 154 -4.90 6.94 9.46
N PHE A 155 -3.76 6.27 9.62
CA PHE A 155 -2.42 6.84 9.65
C PHE A 155 -1.47 5.99 8.79
N GLY A 156 -0.44 6.63 8.24
CA GLY A 156 0.40 6.02 7.22
C GLY A 156 -0.18 6.23 5.82
N ALA A 157 0.52 5.70 4.84
CA ALA A 157 0.09 5.70 3.46
C ALA A 157 0.66 4.49 2.73
N THR A 158 0.07 4.15 1.58
CA THR A 158 0.68 3.22 0.63
C THR A 158 0.95 3.94 -0.70
N ASP A 159 1.76 3.35 -1.57
CA ASP A 159 1.98 3.90 -2.91
C ASP A 159 0.67 4.05 -3.71
N GLY A 160 -0.34 3.21 -3.43
CA GLY A 160 -1.67 3.27 -4.05
C GLY A 160 -2.38 4.62 -3.84
N ALA A 161 -2.16 5.27 -2.71
CA ALA A 161 -2.73 6.59 -2.46
C ALA A 161 -2.21 7.69 -3.40
N VAL A 162 -0.98 7.56 -3.90
CA VAL A 162 -0.44 8.53 -4.86
C VAL A 162 -1.30 8.55 -6.12
N PHE A 163 -1.67 7.38 -6.63
CA PHE A 163 -2.53 7.24 -7.81
C PHE A 163 -3.93 7.78 -7.55
N SER A 164 -4.55 7.40 -6.43
CA SER A 164 -5.87 7.90 -6.03
C SER A 164 -5.91 9.44 -5.89
N LYS A 165 -4.88 10.05 -5.30
CA LYS A 165 -4.80 11.52 -5.18
C LYS A 165 -4.69 12.24 -6.53
N ASN A 166 -4.21 11.53 -7.56
CA ASN A 166 -4.14 12.02 -8.93
C ASN A 166 -5.32 11.55 -9.79
N LYS A 167 -6.41 11.05 -9.18
CA LYS A 167 -7.63 10.59 -9.87
C LYS A 167 -7.40 9.44 -10.86
N ILE A 168 -6.33 8.67 -10.65
CA ILE A 168 -6.11 7.41 -11.36
C ILE A 168 -6.80 6.31 -10.53
N PRO A 169 -7.69 5.49 -11.11
CA PRO A 169 -8.39 4.43 -10.38
C PRO A 169 -7.41 3.51 -9.68
N ALA A 170 -7.46 3.48 -8.35
CA ALA A 170 -6.52 2.71 -7.54
C ALA A 170 -7.15 2.27 -6.23
N ALA A 171 -6.71 1.14 -5.72
CA ALA A 171 -6.96 0.64 -4.37
C ALA A 171 -5.71 -0.05 -3.81
N ALA A 172 -5.65 -0.18 -2.49
CA ALA A 172 -4.62 -0.96 -1.80
C ALA A 172 -5.24 -2.17 -1.10
N ILE A 173 -4.51 -3.29 -1.13
CA ILE A 173 -4.84 -4.55 -0.44
C ILE A 173 -3.66 -4.94 0.45
N GLY A 174 -3.92 -5.38 1.67
CA GLY A 174 -2.88 -5.68 2.64
C GLY A 174 -3.35 -6.47 3.86
N GLY A 175 -2.47 -6.69 4.81
CA GLY A 175 -2.72 -7.38 6.08
C GLY A 175 -2.56 -6.49 7.32
N LEU A 176 -2.36 -5.18 7.16
CA LEU A 176 -2.15 -4.26 8.27
C LEU A 176 -3.48 -3.98 9.03
N ASN A 177 -3.53 -4.35 10.31
CA ASN A 177 -4.71 -4.15 11.18
C ASN A 177 -4.54 -3.01 12.19
N LEU A 178 -4.50 -1.74 11.75
CA LEU A 178 -4.34 -0.62 12.69
C LEU A 178 -5.52 -0.43 13.67
N LYS A 179 -6.66 -1.10 13.45
CA LYS A 179 -7.88 -0.91 14.25
C LYS A 179 -7.95 -1.84 15.46
N GLU A 180 -7.60 -3.10 15.29
CA GLU A 180 -7.73 -4.12 16.34
C GLU A 180 -6.39 -4.40 17.02
N GLU A 181 -5.28 -4.46 16.26
CA GLU A 181 -3.96 -4.75 16.83
C GLU A 181 -2.82 -4.25 15.91
N LEU A 182 -1.97 -3.38 16.44
CA LEU A 182 -0.71 -3.05 15.77
C LEU A 182 0.27 -4.21 15.92
N ALA A 183 0.60 -4.86 14.80
CA ALA A 183 1.50 -6.00 14.80
C ALA A 183 2.86 -5.64 15.45
N PRO A 184 3.39 -6.44 16.39
CA PRO A 184 4.63 -6.14 17.11
C PRO A 184 5.88 -6.15 16.22
N TYR A 185 5.74 -6.66 14.98
CA TYR A 185 6.79 -6.64 13.97
C TYR A 185 6.74 -5.39 13.07
N TYR A 186 5.63 -4.64 13.00
CA TYR A 186 5.51 -3.45 12.14
C TYR A 186 6.58 -2.40 12.43
N HIS A 187 7.41 -2.06 11.43
CA HIS A 187 8.53 -1.12 11.53
C HIS A 187 9.56 -1.48 12.63
N THR A 188 9.72 -2.76 12.96
CA THR A 188 10.68 -3.22 13.99
C THR A 188 11.64 -4.27 13.46
N ARG A 189 12.70 -4.54 14.23
CA ARG A 189 13.64 -5.65 13.98
C ARG A 189 13.02 -7.05 13.98
N ASN A 190 11.79 -7.18 14.50
CA ASN A 190 11.06 -8.44 14.49
C ASN A 190 10.37 -8.69 13.14
N ASP A 191 10.35 -7.69 12.25
CA ASP A 191 9.95 -7.89 10.87
C ASP A 191 10.97 -8.76 10.13
N THR A 192 10.70 -10.07 10.12
CA THR A 192 11.55 -11.10 9.56
C THR A 192 10.70 -12.09 8.75
N PRO A 193 11.27 -12.85 7.81
CA PRO A 193 10.49 -13.81 7.02
C PRO A 193 9.69 -14.83 7.84
N ALA A 194 10.05 -15.07 9.10
CA ALA A 194 9.35 -15.97 10.00
C ALA A 194 7.93 -15.52 10.38
N VAL A 195 7.60 -14.23 10.22
CA VAL A 195 6.25 -13.72 10.52
C VAL A 195 5.28 -13.82 9.34
N VAL A 196 5.78 -14.21 8.16
CA VAL A 196 4.99 -14.26 6.93
C VAL A 196 4.57 -15.69 6.62
N GLU A 197 3.25 -15.92 6.61
CA GLU A 197 2.65 -17.18 6.20
C GLU A 197 2.65 -17.28 4.67
N LYS A 198 3.10 -18.42 4.14
CA LYS A 198 3.19 -18.63 2.68
C LYS A 198 1.80 -18.69 2.05
N GLU A 199 0.84 -19.23 2.78
CA GLU A 199 -0.56 -19.33 2.42
C GLU A 199 -1.16 -17.93 2.21
N ALA A 200 -0.81 -16.95 3.04
CA ALA A 200 -1.23 -15.57 2.86
C ALA A 200 -0.73 -15.02 1.52
N LEU A 201 0.55 -15.19 1.20
CA LEU A 201 1.11 -14.75 -0.08
C LEU A 201 0.36 -15.35 -1.28
N GLY A 202 0.02 -16.65 -1.19
CA GLY A 202 -0.76 -17.35 -2.22
C GLY A 202 -2.17 -16.80 -2.39
N GLN A 203 -2.87 -16.49 -1.30
CA GLN A 203 -4.22 -15.91 -1.33
C GLN A 203 -4.23 -14.53 -2.00
N PHE A 204 -3.28 -13.66 -1.66
CA PHE A 204 -3.17 -12.34 -2.27
C PHE A 204 -2.82 -12.42 -3.76
N ALA A 205 -1.90 -13.32 -4.13
CA ALA A 205 -1.59 -13.60 -5.54
C ALA A 205 -2.85 -14.04 -6.30
N GLN A 206 -3.64 -14.95 -5.71
CA GLN A 206 -4.89 -15.44 -6.30
C GLN A 206 -5.91 -14.32 -6.50
N VAL A 207 -6.14 -13.47 -5.48
CA VAL A 207 -7.06 -12.33 -5.59
C VAL A 207 -6.64 -11.39 -6.72
N CYS A 208 -5.34 -11.06 -6.84
CA CYS A 208 -4.84 -10.19 -7.90
C CYS A 208 -4.96 -10.83 -9.30
N VAL A 209 -4.71 -12.14 -9.43
CA VAL A 209 -4.87 -12.86 -10.71
C VAL A 209 -6.33 -12.93 -11.13
N GLU A 210 -7.25 -13.22 -10.21
CA GLU A 210 -8.69 -13.21 -10.51
C GLU A 210 -9.18 -11.80 -10.87
N TYR A 211 -8.65 -10.75 -10.23
CA TYR A 211 -8.94 -9.37 -10.62
C TYR A 211 -8.43 -9.06 -12.03
N LEU A 212 -7.21 -9.52 -12.37
CA LEU A 212 -6.67 -9.38 -13.72
C LEU A 212 -7.56 -10.08 -14.77
N LYS A 213 -8.02 -11.31 -14.51
CA LYS A 213 -8.94 -12.01 -15.42
C LYS A 213 -10.26 -11.26 -15.58
N LEU A 214 -10.79 -10.72 -14.49
CA LEU A 214 -12.03 -9.93 -14.52
C LEU A 214 -11.88 -8.69 -15.42
N ILE A 215 -10.81 -7.92 -15.27
CA ILE A 215 -10.60 -6.70 -16.08
C ILE A 215 -10.27 -7.03 -17.53
N ASP A 216 -9.58 -8.14 -17.80
CA ASP A 216 -9.25 -8.54 -19.17
C ASP A 216 -10.49 -8.92 -19.97
N ASN A 217 -11.46 -9.57 -19.32
CA ASN A 217 -12.74 -9.95 -19.93
C ASN A 217 -13.75 -8.79 -20.05
N GLN A 218 -13.47 -7.62 -19.47
CA GLN A 218 -14.33 -6.43 -19.58
C GLN A 218 -14.02 -5.57 -20.80
N ASN A 219 -12.93 -5.85 -21.52
CA ASN A 219 -12.45 -5.08 -22.67
C ASN A 219 -12.73 -5.76 -24.01
#